data_AF-A0A816E392-F1
#
_entry.id   AF-A0A816E392-F1
#
_cell.length_a   1.000
_cell.length_b   1.000
_cell.length_c   1.000
_cell.angle_alpha   90.00
_cell.angle_beta   90.00
_cell.angle_gamma   90.00
#
_symmetry.space_group_name_H-M   'P 1'
#
loop_
_entity.id
_entity.type
_entity.pdbx_description
1 polymer ?
#
loop_
_entity_poly.entity_id
_entity_poly.type
_entity_poly.pdbx_seq_one_letter_code
_entity_poly.pdbx_strand_id
1 'polypeptide(L)'
;MRSLRRLITVYCHNAQTTNPSYVLEYRTLLELTDITARHFRILLGAETLPTILLRSIDRQQLNGNDQQSQEQFYDLPNQAYSVYTGKILIDMHAGCVSIEAMYTHPTTGEQKKIVYQHNLLPTETSLQGLLERLTVYGKSRNVQLLQLIDLNLLTAESAYDEKQKFETLKERLDECAAYRRSMTVYDLDSLIGINRSEGNASTGRTTNLSLINHNMYTHVKDKFQHTYVQTVSGSVNDKNVNSDEKWSVMVISEPFLLRQFYDDVKFTRSDHEIELEKNENRRATERVKCVQCTDYYIEKDNHMGICVHHDGFIYDNHSTNMKIYTPREAIAQLLKEDAQPIQQHTRYVQTPEDKERLERMKQRFKFICCNQTLVTGGMMGGCKRGTHSEPHVTFVEWEMACKNNKDYREKRLSLLQSRTDFD
;
A
#
# COMPACT_ATOMS: atom_id res chain seq x y z
N MET A 1 20.79 -15.21 26.22
CA MET A 1 20.01 -15.01 27.47
C MET A 1 20.48 -15.84 28.66
N ARG A 2 20.43 -17.18 28.65
CA ARG A 2 20.88 -17.99 29.82
C ARG A 2 22.35 -17.75 30.17
N SER A 3 23.22 -17.67 29.16
CA SER A 3 24.64 -17.39 29.33
C SER A 3 24.91 -15.99 29.88
N LEU A 4 24.17 -14.97 29.40
CA LEU A 4 24.25 -13.60 29.91
C LEU A 4 23.83 -13.52 31.37
N ARG A 5 22.69 -14.13 31.72
CA ARG A 5 22.23 -14.21 33.11
C ARG A 5 23.27 -14.87 34.00
N ARG A 6 23.84 -15.99 33.56
CA ARG A 6 24.90 -16.69 34.30
C ARG A 6 26.13 -15.80 34.50
N LEU A 7 26.57 -15.10 33.45
CA LEU A 7 27.71 -14.19 33.53
C LEU A 7 27.45 -13.03 34.50
N ILE A 8 26.28 -12.38 34.39
CA ILE A 8 25.86 -11.30 35.30
C ILE A 8 25.78 -11.82 36.74
N THR A 9 25.16 -12.97 36.97
CA THR A 9 25.05 -13.56 38.32
C THR A 9 26.42 -13.84 38.93
N VAL A 10 27.35 -14.43 38.16
CA VAL A 10 28.71 -14.68 38.64
C VAL A 10 29.44 -13.36 38.91
N TYR A 11 29.32 -12.38 38.03
CA TYR A 11 29.96 -11.08 38.20
C TYR A 11 29.45 -10.35 39.45
N CYS A 12 28.13 -10.23 39.63
CA CYS A 12 27.53 -9.61 40.80
C CYS A 12 27.87 -10.35 42.09
N HIS A 13 27.86 -11.69 42.09
CA HIS A 13 28.25 -12.49 43.25
C HIS A 13 29.70 -12.21 43.65
N ASN A 14 30.62 -12.17 42.68
CA ASN A 14 32.02 -11.84 42.93
C ASN A 14 32.18 -10.41 43.45
N ALA A 15 31.47 -9.43 42.89
CA ALA A 15 31.51 -8.05 43.37
C ALA A 15 30.92 -7.89 44.79
N GLN A 16 29.90 -8.68 45.14
CA GLN A 16 29.29 -8.67 46.47
C GLN A 16 30.20 -9.25 47.56
N THR A 17 31.15 -10.12 47.21
CA THR A 17 32.13 -10.62 48.20
C THR A 17 33.07 -9.53 48.70
N THR A 18 33.31 -8.48 47.89
CA THR A 18 34.18 -7.35 48.25
C THR A 18 33.39 -6.10 48.66
N ASN A 19 32.19 -5.90 48.11
CA ASN A 19 31.27 -4.84 48.49
C ASN A 19 29.83 -5.40 48.60
N PRO A 20 29.35 -5.70 49.82
CA PRO A 20 28.00 -6.28 50.03
C PRO A 20 26.86 -5.42 49.50
N SER A 21 27.08 -4.10 49.37
CA SER A 21 26.12 -3.13 48.84
C SER A 21 26.27 -2.87 47.33
N TYR A 22 27.07 -3.67 46.62
CA TYR A 22 27.30 -3.49 45.20
C TYR A 22 25.98 -3.58 44.41
N VAL A 23 25.72 -2.51 43.65
CA VAL A 23 24.63 -2.42 42.66
C VAL A 23 25.27 -2.42 41.28
N LEU A 24 24.78 -3.25 40.39
CA LEU A 24 25.31 -3.34 39.03
C LEU A 24 25.01 -2.05 38.26
N GLU A 25 26.07 -1.33 37.90
CA GLU A 25 25.95 -0.13 37.07
C GLU A 25 25.59 -0.47 35.62
N TYR A 26 24.85 0.43 34.97
CA TYR A 26 24.39 0.25 33.59
C TYR A 26 25.55 0.05 32.59
N ARG A 27 26.65 0.78 32.77
CA ARG A 27 27.84 0.65 31.91
C ARG A 27 28.47 -0.74 31.99
N THR A 28 28.67 -1.25 33.20
CA THR A 28 29.20 -2.60 33.43
C THR A 28 28.25 -3.68 32.89
N LEU A 29 26.94 -3.45 32.98
CA LEU A 29 25.94 -4.33 32.41
C LEU A 29 26.03 -4.40 30.87
N LEU A 30 26.28 -3.27 30.19
CA LEU A 30 26.53 -3.25 28.75
C LEU A 30 27.81 -4.02 28.38
N GLU A 31 28.90 -3.84 29.13
CA GLU A 31 30.18 -4.53 28.91
C GLU A 31 30.05 -6.05 29.05
N LEU A 32 29.37 -6.53 30.10
CA LEU A 32 29.10 -7.97 30.29
C LEU A 32 28.24 -8.54 29.16
N THR A 33 27.34 -7.73 28.64
CA THR A 33 26.48 -8.09 27.52
C THR A 33 27.27 -8.21 26.22
N ASP A 34 28.18 -7.27 25.96
CA ASP A 34 29.12 -7.32 24.83
C ASP A 34 30.08 -8.52 24.93
N ILE A 35 30.64 -8.81 26.10
CA ILE A 35 31.49 -10.01 26.33
C ILE A 35 30.71 -11.30 26.02
N THR A 36 29.44 -11.35 26.44
CA THR A 36 28.59 -12.51 26.14
C THR A 36 28.31 -12.58 24.64
N ALA A 37 27.99 -11.46 24.01
CA ALA A 37 27.73 -11.39 22.57
C ALA A 37 28.91 -11.86 21.72
N ARG A 38 30.12 -11.39 22.03
CA ARG A 38 31.36 -11.83 21.37
C ARG A 38 31.58 -13.33 21.51
N HIS A 39 31.28 -13.91 22.68
CA HIS A 39 31.32 -15.37 22.88
C HIS A 39 30.35 -16.14 21.98
N PHE A 40 29.21 -15.55 21.62
CA PHE A 40 28.24 -16.13 20.68
C PHE A 40 28.39 -15.61 19.24
N ARG A 41 29.49 -14.90 18.94
CA ARG A 41 29.80 -14.30 17.63
C ARG A 41 28.68 -13.42 17.05
N ILE A 42 27.88 -12.80 17.90
CA ILE A 42 26.89 -11.82 17.45
C ILE A 42 27.59 -10.47 17.33
N LEU A 43 28.02 -10.13 16.12
CA LEU A 43 28.68 -8.87 15.79
C LEU A 43 27.61 -7.85 15.35
N LEU A 44 26.98 -7.18 16.32
CA LEU A 44 26.33 -5.89 16.07
C LEU A 44 27.26 -4.82 16.66
N GLY A 45 27.28 -3.59 16.11
CA GLY A 45 28.11 -2.49 16.62
C GLY A 45 28.09 -2.38 18.15
N ALA A 46 29.21 -1.89 18.73
CA ALA A 46 29.62 -2.07 20.13
C ALA A 46 28.59 -1.73 21.24
N GLU A 47 27.48 -1.06 20.92
CA GLU A 47 26.43 -0.68 21.86
C GLU A 47 25.02 -1.17 21.47
N THR A 48 24.83 -1.61 20.22
CA THR A 48 23.52 -1.93 19.65
C THR A 48 22.94 -3.19 20.28
N LEU A 49 23.74 -4.25 20.37
CA LEU A 49 23.31 -5.53 20.92
C LEU A 49 23.18 -5.53 22.45
N PRO A 50 24.10 -4.92 23.22
CA PRO A 50 23.88 -4.69 24.63
C PRO A 50 22.53 -4.02 24.92
N THR A 51 22.22 -2.94 24.19
CA THR A 51 20.94 -2.23 24.35
C THR A 51 19.72 -3.13 24.03
N ILE A 52 19.78 -3.90 22.95
CA ILE A 52 18.71 -4.84 22.55
C ILE A 52 18.49 -5.93 23.60
N LEU A 53 19.58 -6.53 24.10
CA LEU A 53 19.51 -7.59 25.09
C LEU A 53 18.97 -7.08 26.43
N LEU A 54 19.32 -5.85 26.83
CA LEU A 54 18.78 -5.23 28.04
C LEU A 54 17.30 -4.87 27.92
N ARG A 55 16.87 -4.26 26.79
CA ARG A 55 15.45 -4.00 26.52
C ARG A 55 14.60 -5.27 26.53
N SER A 56 15.14 -6.37 26.00
CA SER A 56 14.45 -7.66 26.01
C SER A 56 14.27 -8.23 27.43
N ILE A 57 15.18 -7.93 28.36
CA ILE A 57 15.07 -8.34 29.78
C ILE A 57 13.98 -7.52 30.47
N ASP A 58 13.98 -6.20 30.28
CA ASP A 58 13.01 -5.30 30.92
C ASP A 58 11.56 -5.63 30.48
N ARG A 59 11.34 -5.88 29.18
CA ARG A 59 10.03 -6.27 28.66
C ARG A 59 9.55 -7.63 29.18
N GLN A 60 10.45 -8.60 29.35
CA GLN A 60 10.09 -9.91 29.92
C GLN A 60 9.78 -9.85 31.42
N GLN A 61 10.36 -8.89 32.16
CA GLN A 61 10.05 -8.68 33.56
C GLN A 61 8.76 -7.87 33.78
N LEU A 62 8.41 -6.97 32.86
CA LEU A 62 7.20 -6.15 32.93
C LEU A 62 5.94 -6.90 32.46
N ASN A 63 6.04 -7.79 31.48
CA ASN A 63 4.86 -8.45 30.86
C ASN A 63 4.53 -9.82 31.46
N GLY A 64 4.64 -9.96 32.79
CA GLY A 64 4.50 -11.24 33.49
C GLY A 64 3.18 -11.99 33.30
N ASN A 65 2.13 -11.40 32.70
CA ASN A 65 0.81 -12.06 32.58
C ASN A 65 -0.04 -11.71 31.34
N ASP A 66 0.40 -10.86 30.40
CA ASP A 66 -0.45 -10.52 29.24
C ASP A 66 -0.19 -11.45 28.05
N GLN A 67 -1.06 -12.45 27.92
CA GLN A 67 -1.19 -13.33 26.75
C GLN A 67 -1.86 -12.65 25.54
N GLN A 68 -2.01 -11.32 25.51
CA GLN A 68 -2.61 -10.61 24.40
C GLN A 68 -1.57 -9.80 23.61
N SER A 69 -1.49 -10.12 22.31
CA SER A 69 -0.97 -9.28 21.21
C SER A 69 0.52 -8.92 21.22
N GLN A 70 1.41 -9.91 21.17
CA GLN A 70 2.72 -9.68 20.53
C GLN A 70 2.64 -10.16 19.08
N GLU A 71 2.55 -9.19 18.17
CA GLU A 71 2.63 -9.32 16.71
C GLU A 71 3.99 -9.90 16.29
N GLN A 72 4.18 -11.19 16.56
CA GLN A 72 5.34 -11.94 16.10
C GLN A 72 5.26 -12.11 14.58
N PHE A 73 6.41 -12.39 13.94
CA PHE A 73 6.36 -12.95 12.60
C PHE A 73 5.58 -14.26 12.65
N TYR A 74 4.35 -14.24 12.15
CA TYR A 74 3.49 -15.42 12.18
C TYR A 74 4.10 -16.49 11.27
N ASP A 75 3.96 -17.73 11.72
CA ASP A 75 4.07 -18.88 10.86
C ASP A 75 3.13 -18.73 9.65
N LEU A 76 3.53 -19.27 8.49
CA LEU A 76 2.72 -19.23 7.26
C LEU A 76 1.28 -19.68 7.58
N PRO A 77 0.24 -18.93 7.17
CA PRO A 77 -1.16 -19.32 7.42
C PRO A 77 -1.50 -20.72 6.93
N ASN A 78 -0.83 -21.16 5.85
CA ASN A 78 -1.02 -22.46 5.22
C ASN A 78 0.30 -23.25 5.18
N GLN A 79 0.90 -23.57 6.33
CA GLN A 79 2.16 -24.34 6.39
C GLN A 79 2.15 -25.66 5.60
N ALA A 80 0.98 -26.27 5.40
CA ALA A 80 0.84 -27.50 4.62
C ALA A 80 1.11 -27.32 3.13
N TYR A 81 0.93 -26.10 2.61
CA TYR A 81 0.97 -25.79 1.18
C TYR A 81 1.96 -24.68 0.83
N SER A 82 2.41 -23.92 1.82
CA SER A 82 3.34 -22.81 1.67
C SER A 82 4.69 -23.15 2.28
N VAL A 83 5.76 -22.88 1.53
CA VAL A 83 7.15 -23.01 1.97
C VAL A 83 7.84 -21.65 1.79
N TYR A 84 8.52 -21.16 2.83
CA TYR A 84 9.28 -19.91 2.73
C TYR A 84 10.37 -19.98 1.66
N THR A 85 10.64 -18.88 0.95
CA THR A 85 11.82 -18.80 0.07
C THR A 85 13.09 -18.41 0.83
N GLY A 86 12.96 -17.96 2.08
CA GLY A 86 14.06 -17.41 2.88
C GLY A 86 14.27 -15.91 2.68
N LYS A 87 13.46 -15.26 1.83
CA LYS A 87 13.62 -13.84 1.50
C LYS A 87 12.63 -12.98 2.27
N ILE A 88 13.15 -11.97 2.93
CA ILE A 88 12.38 -10.97 3.67
C ILE A 88 12.83 -9.58 3.17
N LEU A 89 11.87 -8.77 2.74
CA LEU A 89 12.10 -7.38 2.36
C LEU A 89 11.37 -6.48 3.36
N ILE A 90 12.06 -5.50 3.90
CA ILE A 90 11.54 -4.60 4.94
C ILE A 90 11.63 -3.18 4.40
N ASP A 91 10.46 -2.61 4.17
CA ASP A 91 10.28 -1.23 3.74
C ASP A 91 10.03 -0.37 4.98
N MET A 92 11.08 0.32 5.41
CA MET A 92 11.01 1.24 6.55
C MET A 92 10.19 2.50 6.22
N HIS A 93 10.06 2.86 4.95
CA HIS A 93 9.30 4.03 4.51
C HIS A 93 7.79 3.76 4.52
N ALA A 94 7.34 2.62 3.98
CA ALA A 94 5.94 2.21 4.05
C ALA A 94 5.56 1.56 5.38
N GLY A 95 6.53 1.24 6.23
CA GLY A 95 6.29 0.62 7.52
C GLY A 95 5.85 -0.83 7.42
N CYS A 96 6.39 -1.60 6.46
CA CYS A 96 5.95 -2.97 6.20
C CYS A 96 7.10 -3.98 6.06
N VAL A 97 6.80 -5.23 6.40
CA VAL A 97 7.65 -6.39 6.21
C VAL A 97 6.97 -7.35 5.26
N SER A 98 7.67 -7.70 4.19
CA SER A 98 7.22 -8.59 3.14
C SER A 98 8.03 -9.88 3.17
N ILE A 99 7.38 -11.01 3.40
CA ILE A 99 8.01 -12.34 3.43
C ILE A 99 7.57 -13.14 2.21
N GLU A 100 8.51 -13.55 1.37
CA GLU A 100 8.21 -14.34 0.17
C GLU A 100 8.13 -15.85 0.49
N ALA A 101 7.13 -16.51 -0.10
CA ALA A 101 6.92 -17.95 0.00
C ALA A 101 6.48 -18.55 -1.33
N MET A 102 6.76 -19.84 -1.51
CA MET A 102 6.22 -20.69 -2.56
C MET A 102 4.96 -21.37 -2.04
N TYR A 103 3.81 -21.09 -2.66
CA TYR A 103 2.55 -21.78 -2.41
C TYR A 103 2.32 -22.86 -3.47
N THR A 104 1.96 -24.06 -3.05
CA THR A 104 1.58 -25.18 -3.90
C THR A 104 0.08 -25.39 -3.79
N HIS A 105 -0.65 -25.20 -4.89
CA HIS A 105 -2.09 -25.35 -4.90
C HIS A 105 -2.50 -26.81 -4.57
N PRO A 106 -3.40 -27.04 -3.60
CA PRO A 106 -3.68 -28.38 -3.08
C PRO A 106 -4.25 -29.33 -4.13
N THR A 107 -5.00 -28.83 -5.11
CA THR A 107 -5.68 -29.67 -6.11
C THR A 107 -4.98 -29.74 -7.46
N THR A 108 -4.24 -28.69 -7.85
CA THR A 108 -3.61 -28.61 -9.18
C THR A 108 -2.11 -28.90 -9.11
N GLY A 109 -1.51 -28.83 -7.92
CA GLY A 109 -0.05 -28.93 -7.75
C GLY A 109 0.72 -27.74 -8.30
N GLU A 110 0.02 -26.71 -8.81
CA GLU A 110 0.65 -25.51 -9.36
C GLU A 110 1.40 -24.76 -8.26
N GLN A 111 2.66 -24.40 -8.54
CA GLN A 111 3.49 -23.63 -7.62
C GLN A 111 3.51 -22.17 -8.03
N LYS A 112 3.17 -21.29 -7.09
CA LYS A 112 3.17 -19.83 -7.29
C LYS A 112 3.89 -19.16 -6.13
N LYS A 113 4.67 -18.12 -6.43
CA LYS A 113 5.21 -17.23 -5.40
C LYS A 113 4.12 -16.31 -4.85
N ILE A 114 4.12 -16.12 -3.55
CA ILE A 114 3.23 -15.21 -2.83
C ILE A 114 4.02 -14.44 -1.78
N VAL A 115 3.48 -13.30 -1.34
CA VAL A 115 4.07 -12.48 -0.28
C VAL A 115 3.10 -12.31 0.86
N TYR A 116 3.60 -12.54 2.07
CA TYR A 116 2.90 -12.24 3.31
C TYR A 116 3.40 -10.91 3.86
N GLN A 117 2.49 -9.95 3.99
CA GLN A 117 2.80 -8.62 4.50
C GLN A 117 2.42 -8.49 5.98
N HIS A 118 3.31 -7.90 6.75
CA HIS A 118 3.12 -7.52 8.14
C HIS A 118 3.46 -6.05 8.31
N ASN A 119 2.77 -5.34 9.20
CA ASN A 119 3.16 -3.98 9.55
C ASN A 119 4.37 -4.02 10.49
N LEU A 120 5.21 -2.99 10.40
CA LEU A 120 6.17 -2.66 11.43
C LEU A 120 5.43 -2.18 12.67
N LEU A 121 5.97 -2.53 13.84
CA LEU A 121 5.48 -2.00 15.11
C LEU A 121 5.71 -0.49 15.17
N PRO A 122 4.88 0.28 15.90
CA PRO A 122 5.14 1.71 16.11
C PRO A 122 6.52 2.01 16.72
N THR A 123 7.13 1.05 17.41
CA THR A 123 8.48 1.16 17.97
C THR A 123 9.61 0.80 17.01
N GLU A 124 9.30 0.19 15.86
CA GLU A 124 10.25 -0.26 14.84
C GLU A 124 10.55 0.86 13.83
N THR A 125 11.00 2.01 14.32
CA THR A 125 11.36 3.17 13.49
C THR A 125 12.80 3.11 12.95
N SER A 126 13.56 2.10 13.35
CA SER A 126 14.95 1.89 12.93
C SER A 126 15.28 0.40 12.89
N LEU A 127 16.35 0.07 12.17
CA LEU A 127 16.90 -1.29 12.14
C LEU A 127 17.15 -1.84 13.55
N GLN A 128 17.63 -1.01 14.48
CA GLN A 128 17.86 -1.43 15.86
C GLN A 128 16.57 -1.91 16.55
N GLY A 129 15.45 -1.21 16.34
CA GLY A 129 14.15 -1.62 16.88
C GLY A 129 13.65 -2.94 16.27
N LEU A 130 13.95 -3.16 15.00
CA LEU A 130 13.56 -4.34 14.23
C LEU A 130 14.39 -5.59 14.58
N LEU A 131 15.65 -5.42 14.96
CA LEU A 131 16.55 -6.52 15.31
C LEU A 131 16.03 -7.39 16.46
N GLU A 132 15.26 -6.82 17.39
CA GLU A 132 14.56 -7.58 18.44
C GLU A 132 13.62 -8.63 17.82
N ARG A 133 12.75 -8.19 16.92
CA ARG A 133 11.76 -9.05 16.25
C ARG A 133 12.44 -10.08 15.34
N LEU A 134 13.47 -9.68 14.60
CA LEU A 134 14.27 -10.58 13.76
C LEU A 134 15.01 -11.63 14.59
N THR A 135 15.54 -11.26 15.76
CA THR A 135 16.21 -12.21 16.67
C THR A 135 15.22 -13.23 17.24
N VAL A 136 14.02 -12.79 17.63
CA VAL A 136 12.96 -13.70 18.08
C VAL A 136 12.56 -14.66 16.96
N TYR A 137 12.44 -14.17 15.73
CA TYR A 137 12.14 -15.00 14.57
C TYR A 137 13.26 -15.98 14.21
N GLY A 138 14.51 -15.53 14.18
CA GLY A 138 15.67 -16.41 13.98
C GLY A 138 15.69 -17.52 15.03
N LYS A 139 15.36 -17.21 16.28
CA LYS A 139 15.23 -18.21 17.35
C LYS A 139 14.11 -19.21 17.08
N SER A 140 12.92 -18.79 16.65
CA SER A 140 11.81 -19.72 16.36
C SER A 140 12.13 -20.67 15.19
N ARG A 141 12.96 -20.21 14.23
CA ARG A 141 13.47 -21.00 13.11
C ARG A 141 14.70 -21.87 13.44
N ASN A 142 15.21 -21.80 14.68
CA ASN A 142 16.47 -22.41 15.09
C ASN A 142 17.66 -22.00 14.19
N VAL A 143 17.74 -20.73 13.85
CA VAL A 143 18.90 -20.13 13.17
C VAL A 143 20.12 -20.24 14.09
N GLN A 144 21.22 -20.77 13.55
CA GLN A 144 22.47 -20.97 14.25
C GLN A 144 23.31 -19.69 14.31
N LEU A 145 23.28 -18.91 13.21
CA LEU A 145 23.98 -17.64 13.11
C LEU A 145 23.06 -16.58 12.50
N LEU A 146 22.87 -15.48 13.23
CA LEU A 146 22.28 -14.25 12.71
C LEU A 146 23.39 -13.22 12.61
N GLN A 147 23.60 -12.69 11.40
CA GLN A 147 24.62 -11.67 11.14
C GLN A 147 23.97 -10.43 10.55
N LEU A 148 24.23 -9.28 11.18
CA LEU A 148 23.91 -7.99 10.61
C LEU A 148 25.10 -7.52 9.77
N ILE A 149 24.81 -7.06 8.56
CA ILE A 149 25.77 -6.43 7.66
C ILE A 149 25.33 -4.98 7.48
N ASP A 150 26.07 -4.09 8.13
CA ASP A 150 25.93 -2.64 8.00
C ASP A 150 27.30 -2.00 7.74
N LEU A 151 27.31 -0.70 7.44
CA LEU A 151 28.57 0.01 7.23
C LEU A 151 29.46 0.01 8.49
N ASN A 152 28.86 0.04 9.67
CA ASN A 152 29.59 0.07 10.94
C ASN A 152 30.43 -1.20 11.14
N LEU A 153 29.87 -2.37 10.82
CA LEU A 153 30.59 -3.65 10.84
C LEU A 153 31.82 -3.58 9.93
N LEU A 154 31.65 -3.09 8.70
CA LEU A 154 32.75 -3.01 7.74
C LEU A 154 33.83 -2.04 8.24
N THR A 155 33.45 -0.90 8.81
CA THR A 155 34.41 0.07 9.35
C THR A 155 35.10 -0.40 10.63
N ALA A 156 34.44 -1.21 11.48
CA ALA A 156 35.00 -1.72 12.72
C ALA A 156 36.18 -2.69 12.49
N GLU A 157 36.20 -3.36 11.34
CA GLU A 157 37.29 -4.25 10.90
C GLU A 157 38.45 -3.48 10.23
N SER A 158 38.51 -2.15 10.42
CA SER A 158 39.54 -1.28 9.82
C SER A 158 39.54 -1.30 8.28
N ALA A 159 38.41 -1.61 7.65
CA ALA A 159 38.25 -1.53 6.19
C ALA A 159 37.93 -0.09 5.77
N TYR A 160 38.96 0.68 5.43
CA TYR A 160 38.82 2.10 5.09
C TYR A 160 38.54 2.32 3.60
N ASP A 161 39.07 1.48 2.72
CA ASP A 161 38.86 1.54 1.27
C ASP A 161 37.72 0.62 0.81
N GLU A 162 37.13 0.91 -0.36
CA GLU A 162 35.98 0.14 -0.90
C GLU A 162 36.34 -1.34 -1.16
N LYS A 163 37.59 -1.61 -1.54
CA LYS A 163 38.05 -2.97 -1.84
C LYS A 163 38.11 -3.82 -0.57
N GLN A 164 38.68 -3.29 0.51
CA GLN A 164 38.70 -3.93 1.83
C GLN A 164 37.28 -4.16 2.34
N LYS A 165 36.41 -3.14 2.23
CA LYS A 165 34.99 -3.27 2.63
C LYS A 165 34.31 -4.41 1.88
N PHE A 166 34.58 -4.55 0.58
CA PHE A 166 34.05 -5.63 -0.24
C PHE A 166 34.60 -7.01 0.13
N GLU A 167 35.91 -7.13 0.40
CA GLU A 167 36.50 -8.41 0.85
C GLU A 167 35.97 -8.81 2.23
N THR A 168 35.88 -7.87 3.18
CA THR A 168 35.28 -8.13 4.49
C THR A 168 33.82 -8.56 4.35
N LEU A 169 33.03 -7.89 3.51
CA LEU A 169 31.66 -8.29 3.20
C LEU A 169 31.62 -9.75 2.72
N LYS A 170 32.48 -10.11 1.76
CA LYS A 170 32.54 -11.46 1.20
C LYS A 170 32.91 -12.51 2.26
N GLU A 171 33.94 -12.26 3.07
CA GLU A 171 34.36 -13.13 4.17
C GLU A 171 33.22 -13.38 5.17
N ARG A 172 32.48 -12.33 5.53
CA ARG A 172 31.33 -12.43 6.44
C ARG A 172 30.18 -13.23 5.84
N LEU A 173 29.90 -13.04 4.55
CA LEU A 173 28.87 -13.83 3.87
C LEU A 173 29.27 -15.30 3.69
N ASP A 174 30.56 -15.58 3.50
CA ASP A 174 31.08 -16.94 3.42
C ASP A 174 31.06 -17.63 4.80
N GLU A 175 31.34 -16.90 5.89
CA GLU A 175 31.12 -17.38 7.26
C GLU A 175 29.64 -17.74 7.49
N CYS A 176 28.71 -16.85 7.13
CA CYS A 176 27.28 -17.12 7.18
C CYS A 176 26.86 -18.34 6.34
N ALA A 177 27.49 -18.54 5.19
CA ALA A 177 27.19 -19.68 4.32
C ALA A 177 27.58 -21.03 4.95
N ALA A 178 28.57 -21.05 5.86
CA ALA A 178 29.04 -22.28 6.50
C ALA A 178 28.04 -22.89 7.50
N TYR A 179 27.12 -22.11 8.07
CA TYR A 179 26.13 -22.59 9.04
C TYR A 179 24.87 -23.09 8.34
N ARG A 180 24.44 -24.34 8.56
CA ARG A 180 23.24 -24.92 7.93
C ARG A 180 22.01 -24.02 8.02
N ARG A 181 21.82 -23.40 9.18
CA ARG A 181 20.73 -22.44 9.41
C ARG A 181 21.32 -21.07 9.73
N SER A 182 21.25 -20.15 8.79
CA SER A 182 21.78 -18.79 8.96
C SER A 182 20.80 -17.74 8.50
N MET A 183 20.93 -16.55 9.08
CA MET A 183 20.17 -15.36 8.72
C MET A 183 21.12 -14.20 8.54
N THR A 184 21.10 -13.60 7.35
CA THR A 184 21.85 -12.37 7.08
C THR A 184 20.87 -11.22 6.98
N VAL A 185 21.10 -10.16 7.76
CA VAL A 185 20.33 -8.92 7.74
C VAL A 185 21.19 -7.85 7.10
N TYR A 186 20.70 -7.19 6.06
CA TYR A 186 21.40 -6.14 5.34
C TYR A 186 20.72 -4.80 5.61
N ASP A 187 21.50 -3.83 6.10
CA ASP A 187 21.12 -2.42 6.07
C ASP A 187 21.59 -1.83 4.73
N LEU A 188 20.74 -1.90 3.70
CA LEU A 188 21.17 -1.57 2.35
C LEU A 188 21.46 -0.08 2.18
N ASP A 189 20.73 0.78 2.89
CA ASP A 189 20.95 2.23 2.87
C ASP A 189 22.35 2.58 3.41
N SER A 190 22.83 1.84 4.42
CA SER A 190 24.18 2.04 4.96
C SER A 190 25.28 1.55 4.01
N LEU A 191 25.02 0.48 3.25
CA LEU A 191 26.01 -0.16 2.39
C LEU A 191 26.15 0.55 1.04
N ILE A 192 25.03 1.05 0.50
CA ILE A 192 24.90 1.54 -0.86
C ILE A 192 24.52 3.03 -0.82
N GLY A 193 25.47 3.89 -1.19
CA GLY A 193 25.18 5.31 -1.30
C GLY A 193 24.32 5.63 -2.52
N ILE A 194 23.56 6.71 -2.45
CA ILE A 194 22.83 7.25 -3.62
C ILE A 194 23.40 8.61 -3.95
N ASN A 195 23.92 8.75 -5.16
CA ASN A 195 24.32 10.03 -5.70
C ASN A 195 23.10 10.75 -6.26
N ARG A 196 22.83 11.96 -5.77
CA ARG A 196 21.75 12.83 -6.25
C ARG A 196 22.37 13.95 -7.06
N SER A 197 22.16 13.93 -8.37
CA SER A 197 22.61 14.98 -9.28
C SER A 197 21.42 15.80 -9.77
N GLU A 198 21.38 17.08 -9.39
CA GLU A 198 20.34 18.00 -9.82
C GLU A 198 20.74 18.65 -11.15
N GLY A 199 19.91 18.46 -12.17
CA GLY A 199 20.04 19.10 -13.47
C GLY A 199 18.99 20.21 -13.62
N ASN A 200 19.42 21.40 -14.02
CA ASN A 200 18.51 22.45 -14.48
C ASN A 200 18.24 22.23 -15.98
N ALA A 201 17.16 21.52 -16.31
CA ALA A 201 16.68 21.45 -17.68
C ALA A 201 15.77 22.65 -17.98
N SER A 202 15.70 23.06 -19.25
CA SER A 202 14.83 24.15 -19.72
C SER A 202 13.33 23.91 -19.46
N THR A 203 12.95 22.69 -19.08
CA THR A 203 11.59 22.26 -18.72
C THR A 203 11.37 22.05 -17.22
N GLY A 204 12.37 22.26 -16.37
CA GLY A 204 12.28 22.09 -14.91
C GLY A 204 13.55 21.51 -14.27
N ARG A 205 13.57 21.44 -12.93
CA ARG A 205 14.62 20.74 -12.18
C ARG A 205 14.40 19.23 -12.29
N THR A 206 15.36 18.51 -12.85
CA THR A 206 15.37 17.04 -12.87
C THR A 206 16.41 16.53 -11.87
N THR A 207 16.03 15.56 -11.04
CA THR A 207 16.96 14.89 -10.11
C THR A 207 17.32 13.53 -10.68
N ASN A 208 18.57 13.36 -11.11
CA ASN A 208 19.10 12.08 -11.53
C ASN A 208 19.71 11.37 -10.32
N LEU A 209 19.21 10.17 -10.03
CA LEU A 209 19.65 9.32 -8.93
C LEU A 209 20.49 8.17 -9.48
N SER A 210 21.64 7.90 -8.88
CA SER A 210 22.49 6.75 -9.24
C SER A 210 23.10 6.09 -8.00
N LEU A 211 23.40 4.80 -8.11
CA LEU A 211 23.97 4.02 -7.01
C LEU A 211 25.49 4.21 -6.90
N ILE A 212 25.99 4.28 -5.68
CA ILE A 212 27.40 4.25 -5.28
C ILE A 212 27.68 2.85 -4.71
N ASN A 213 28.90 2.33 -4.84
CA ASN A 213 29.29 0.97 -4.41
C ASN A 213 28.57 -0.15 -5.20
N HIS A 214 28.55 -0.06 -6.53
CA HIS A 214 27.84 -1.01 -7.39
C HIS A 214 28.27 -2.48 -7.23
N ASN A 215 29.55 -2.71 -6.88
CA ASN A 215 30.08 -4.06 -6.62
C ASN A 215 29.44 -4.69 -5.38
N MET A 216 29.32 -3.92 -4.29
CA MET A 216 28.63 -4.37 -3.08
C MET A 216 27.15 -4.62 -3.36
N TYR A 217 26.49 -3.69 -4.06
CA TYR A 217 25.08 -3.82 -4.44
C TYR A 217 24.82 -5.11 -5.22
N THR A 218 25.61 -5.34 -6.27
CA THR A 218 25.47 -6.53 -7.13
C THR A 218 25.69 -7.81 -6.32
N HIS A 219 26.71 -7.84 -5.47
CA HIS A 219 26.99 -9.02 -4.64
C HIS A 219 25.87 -9.32 -3.63
N VAL A 220 25.37 -8.29 -2.94
CA VAL A 220 24.26 -8.41 -1.99
C VAL A 220 22.98 -8.85 -2.70
N LYS A 221 22.65 -8.22 -3.83
CA LYS A 221 21.53 -8.59 -4.70
C LYS A 221 21.61 -10.06 -5.11
N ASP A 222 22.75 -10.51 -5.61
CA ASP A 222 22.94 -11.89 -6.05
C ASP A 222 22.76 -12.87 -4.88
N LYS A 223 23.33 -12.58 -3.71
CA LYS A 223 23.15 -13.42 -2.52
C LYS A 223 21.70 -13.45 -2.05
N PHE A 224 21.00 -12.32 -2.08
CA PHE A 224 19.57 -12.25 -1.77
C PHE A 224 18.73 -13.08 -2.75
N GLN A 225 19.00 -13.01 -4.05
CA GLN A 225 18.31 -13.80 -5.07
C GLN A 225 18.48 -15.32 -4.89
N HIS A 226 19.67 -15.76 -4.50
CA HIS A 226 20.02 -17.18 -4.33
C HIS A 226 19.73 -17.73 -2.93
N THR A 227 19.13 -16.94 -2.06
CA THR A 227 18.69 -17.39 -0.73
C THR A 227 17.57 -18.43 -0.87
N TYR A 228 17.62 -19.47 -0.04
CA TYR A 228 16.66 -20.58 -0.07
C TYR A 228 16.42 -21.16 1.32
N VAL A 229 15.20 -21.69 1.53
CA VAL A 229 14.86 -22.56 2.66
C VAL A 229 14.53 -23.92 2.09
N GLN A 230 15.39 -24.91 2.31
CA GLN A 230 15.19 -26.26 1.79
C GLN A 230 14.32 -27.06 2.76
N THR A 231 13.03 -27.20 2.43
CA THR A 231 12.17 -28.19 3.09
C THR A 231 12.34 -29.54 2.43
N VAL A 232 12.64 -30.55 3.23
CA VAL A 232 12.79 -31.94 2.77
C VAL A 232 11.43 -32.46 2.32
N SER A 233 11.17 -32.42 1.03
CA SER A 233 10.12 -33.21 0.40
C SER A 233 10.59 -34.67 0.34
N GLY A 234 10.35 -35.45 1.39
CA GLY A 234 10.66 -36.88 1.38
C GLY A 234 10.39 -37.60 2.69
N SER A 235 9.42 -38.52 2.66
CA SER A 235 9.25 -39.66 3.59
C SER A 235 8.97 -39.34 5.07
N VAL A 236 7.77 -39.74 5.53
CA VAL A 236 7.27 -39.67 6.92
C VAL A 236 8.15 -40.46 7.92
N ASN A 237 9.15 -41.23 7.45
CA ASN A 237 9.92 -42.14 8.29
C ASN A 237 11.31 -41.66 8.74
N ASP A 238 11.84 -40.53 8.25
CA ASP A 238 13.14 -40.02 8.73
C ASP A 238 12.97 -38.81 9.65
N LYS A 239 12.83 -39.07 10.96
CA LYS A 239 12.73 -38.04 12.01
C LYS A 239 14.04 -37.27 12.28
N ASN A 240 15.04 -37.37 11.40
CA ASN A 240 16.37 -36.78 11.60
C ASN A 240 16.98 -36.16 10.33
N VAL A 241 16.15 -35.64 9.41
CA VAL A 241 16.69 -34.95 8.23
C VAL A 241 16.93 -33.47 8.53
N ASN A 242 18.20 -33.08 8.48
CA ASN A 242 18.68 -31.71 8.64
C ASN A 242 18.18 -30.83 7.48
N SER A 243 17.27 -29.90 7.73
CA SER A 243 16.94 -28.85 6.76
C SER A 243 17.99 -27.73 6.80
N ASP A 244 18.50 -27.38 5.63
CA ASP A 244 19.32 -26.18 5.41
C ASP A 244 18.40 -24.98 5.18
N GLU A 245 18.53 -23.95 6.01
CA GLU A 245 17.69 -22.76 5.98
C GLU A 245 18.57 -21.52 5.89
N LYS A 246 18.56 -20.86 4.75
CA LYS A 246 19.26 -19.59 4.54
C LYS A 246 18.22 -18.50 4.48
N TRP A 247 18.35 -17.53 5.38
CA TRP A 247 17.48 -16.36 5.45
C TRP A 247 18.25 -15.12 5.05
N SER A 248 17.62 -14.28 4.24
CA SER A 248 18.19 -13.01 3.78
C SER A 248 17.13 -11.94 3.96
N VAL A 249 17.47 -10.99 4.82
CA VAL A 249 16.59 -9.90 5.24
C VAL A 249 17.17 -8.61 4.71
N MET A 250 16.44 -7.95 3.80
CA MET A 250 16.84 -6.69 3.22
C MET A 250 16.06 -5.56 3.89
N VAL A 251 16.76 -4.65 4.56
CA VAL A 251 16.15 -3.47 5.20
C VAL A 251 16.49 -2.25 4.35
N ILE A 252 15.46 -1.58 3.85
CA ILE A 252 15.59 -0.42 2.96
C ILE A 252 14.61 0.66 3.41
N SER A 253 15.12 1.87 3.53
CA SER A 253 14.37 3.07 3.92
C SER A 253 14.26 4.04 2.75
N GLU A 254 15.24 4.07 1.85
CA GLU A 254 15.25 5.01 0.73
C GLU A 254 14.38 4.51 -0.45
N PRO A 255 13.30 5.23 -0.83
CA PRO A 255 12.32 4.72 -1.80
C PRO A 255 12.88 4.42 -3.19
N PHE A 256 13.88 5.19 -3.63
CA PHE A 256 14.56 4.92 -4.90
C PHE A 256 15.30 3.58 -4.88
N LEU A 257 16.06 3.33 -3.80
CA LEU A 257 16.81 2.09 -3.63
C LEU A 257 15.87 0.90 -3.52
N LEU A 258 14.77 1.05 -2.79
CA LEU A 258 13.74 0.02 -2.65
C LEU A 258 13.17 -0.37 -4.01
N ARG A 259 12.74 0.60 -4.81
CA ARG A 259 12.17 0.34 -6.15
C ARG A 259 13.18 -0.35 -7.07
N GLN A 260 14.40 0.17 -7.12
CA GLN A 260 15.49 -0.41 -7.92
C GLN A 260 15.77 -1.86 -7.48
N PHE A 261 15.86 -2.11 -6.17
CA PHE A 261 16.12 -3.44 -5.62
C PHE A 261 14.98 -4.40 -5.92
N TYR A 262 13.73 -3.95 -5.80
CA TYR A 262 12.52 -4.72 -6.09
C TYR A 262 12.52 -5.27 -7.52
N ASP A 263 12.81 -4.39 -8.48
CA ASP A 263 12.86 -4.71 -9.90
C ASP A 263 14.05 -5.63 -10.21
N ASP A 264 15.22 -5.34 -9.64
CA ASP A 264 16.45 -6.10 -9.87
C ASP A 264 16.38 -7.53 -9.31
N VAL A 265 15.78 -7.74 -8.12
CA VAL A 265 15.60 -9.09 -7.54
C VAL A 265 14.34 -9.78 -8.01
N LYS A 266 13.50 -9.09 -8.78
CA LYS A 266 12.16 -9.55 -9.20
C LYS A 266 11.37 -10.07 -8.00
N PHE A 267 11.35 -9.27 -6.92
CA PHE A 267 10.62 -9.64 -5.72
C PHE A 267 9.13 -9.78 -6.05
N THR A 268 8.48 -10.82 -5.53
CA THR A 268 7.07 -11.06 -5.84
C THR A 268 6.20 -9.93 -5.29
N ARG A 269 5.35 -9.32 -6.12
CA ARG A 269 4.36 -8.31 -5.66
C ARG A 269 3.31 -8.94 -4.74
N SER A 270 2.95 -8.21 -3.70
CA SER A 270 1.83 -8.57 -2.82
C SER A 270 0.50 -8.51 -3.59
N ASP A 271 -0.51 -9.23 -3.11
CA ASP A 271 -1.84 -9.19 -3.72
C ASP A 271 -2.44 -7.76 -3.68
N HIS A 272 -2.10 -6.98 -2.65
CA HIS A 272 -2.50 -5.58 -2.54
C HIS A 272 -1.90 -4.71 -3.65
N GLU A 273 -0.60 -4.83 -3.91
CA GLU A 273 0.08 -4.09 -4.98
C GLU A 273 -0.42 -4.49 -6.36
N ILE A 274 -0.65 -5.79 -6.58
CA ILE A 274 -1.23 -6.30 -7.83
C ILE A 274 -2.62 -5.71 -8.05
N GLU A 275 -3.44 -5.62 -7.00
CA GLU A 275 -4.79 -5.06 -7.08
C GLU A 275 -4.77 -3.55 -7.30
N LEU A 276 -3.84 -2.81 -6.68
CA LEU A 276 -3.63 -1.39 -6.95
C LEU A 276 -3.24 -1.15 -8.41
N GLU A 277 -2.26 -1.88 -8.94
CA GLU A 277 -1.83 -1.78 -10.33
C GLU A 277 -2.96 -2.14 -11.31
N LYS A 278 -3.75 -3.17 -11.01
CA LYS A 278 -4.95 -3.51 -11.80
C LYS A 278 -5.96 -2.38 -11.78
N ASN A 279 -6.22 -1.77 -10.62
CA ASN A 279 -7.16 -0.67 -10.49
C ASN A 279 -6.66 0.58 -11.24
N GLU A 280 -5.37 0.91 -11.16
CA GLU A 280 -4.78 2.01 -11.94
C GLU A 280 -4.85 1.74 -13.45
N ASN A 281 -4.50 0.54 -13.89
CA ASN A 281 -4.63 0.13 -15.30
C ASN A 281 -6.08 0.20 -15.77
N ARG A 282 -7.03 -0.23 -14.93
CA ARG A 282 -8.46 -0.12 -15.21
C ARG A 282 -8.88 1.34 -15.39
N ARG A 283 -8.50 2.23 -14.47
CA ARG A 283 -8.75 3.68 -14.58
C ARG A 283 -8.10 4.30 -15.82
N ALA A 284 -6.98 3.75 -16.28
CA ALA A 284 -6.25 4.23 -17.45
C ALA A 284 -6.79 3.70 -18.79
N THR A 285 -7.58 2.62 -18.81
CA THR A 285 -7.95 1.93 -20.06
C THR A 285 -9.44 1.65 -20.22
N GLU A 286 -10.18 1.47 -19.13
CA GLU A 286 -11.60 1.12 -19.18
C GLU A 286 -12.46 2.35 -19.47
N ARG A 287 -13.45 2.16 -20.35
CA ARG A 287 -14.46 3.18 -20.66
C ARG A 287 -15.61 3.11 -19.67
N VAL A 288 -15.75 4.13 -18.84
CA VAL A 288 -16.83 4.27 -17.86
C VAL A 288 -17.95 5.14 -18.45
N LYS A 289 -19.20 4.77 -18.22
CA LYS A 289 -20.35 5.59 -18.63
C LYS A 289 -20.67 6.64 -17.55
N CYS A 290 -20.54 7.92 -17.89
CA CYS A 290 -20.90 9.03 -17.03
C CYS A 290 -22.41 9.10 -16.79
N VAL A 291 -22.87 9.21 -15.55
CA VAL A 291 -24.31 9.34 -15.26
C VAL A 291 -24.84 10.76 -15.50
N GLN A 292 -23.97 11.77 -15.58
CA GLN A 292 -24.35 13.17 -15.76
C GLN A 292 -24.66 13.52 -17.22
N CYS A 293 -23.77 13.13 -18.14
CA CYS A 293 -23.90 13.40 -19.58
C CYS A 293 -24.20 12.14 -20.41
N THR A 294 -24.20 10.95 -19.81
CA THR A 294 -24.43 9.65 -20.46
C THR A 294 -23.36 9.18 -21.44
N ASP A 295 -22.26 9.94 -21.60
CA ASP A 295 -21.11 9.59 -22.43
C ASP A 295 -20.16 8.60 -21.78
N TYR A 296 -19.39 7.90 -22.63
CA TYR A 296 -18.27 7.08 -22.19
C TYR A 296 -17.00 7.91 -22.10
N TYR A 297 -16.24 7.74 -21.02
CA TYR A 297 -14.96 8.42 -20.80
C TYR A 297 -13.95 7.46 -20.15
N ILE A 298 -12.66 7.82 -20.22
CA ILE A 298 -11.57 7.14 -19.50
C ILE A 298 -11.21 8.02 -18.29
N GLU A 299 -11.12 7.45 -17.09
CA GLU A 299 -10.88 8.23 -15.86
C GLU A 299 -9.59 9.03 -15.91
N LYS A 300 -8.52 8.48 -16.48
CA LYS A 300 -7.25 9.18 -16.66
C LYS A 300 -7.38 10.47 -17.47
N ASP A 301 -8.32 10.51 -18.42
CA ASP A 301 -8.56 11.68 -19.26
C ASP A 301 -9.58 12.64 -18.64
N ASN A 302 -10.23 12.27 -17.53
CA ASN A 302 -11.33 13.03 -16.90
C ASN A 302 -10.84 14.28 -16.15
N HIS A 303 -10.70 15.38 -16.87
CA HIS A 303 -10.38 16.70 -16.33
C HIS A 303 -11.56 17.67 -16.38
N MET A 304 -11.44 18.76 -15.63
CA MET A 304 -12.47 19.79 -15.52
C MET A 304 -12.80 20.37 -16.90
N GLY A 305 -14.07 20.27 -17.31
CA GLY A 305 -14.57 20.88 -18.53
C GLY A 305 -14.99 19.92 -19.64
N ILE A 306 -14.65 18.63 -19.54
CA ILE A 306 -15.00 17.62 -20.54
C ILE A 306 -16.47 17.23 -20.46
N CYS A 307 -16.97 17.01 -19.26
CA CYS A 307 -18.36 16.61 -19.09
C CYS A 307 -19.25 17.84 -19.19
N VAL A 308 -20.23 17.78 -20.10
CA VAL A 308 -21.23 18.82 -20.26
C VAL A 308 -22.59 18.26 -19.83
N HIS A 309 -23.16 18.78 -18.74
CA HIS A 309 -24.36 18.21 -18.12
C HIS A 309 -25.34 19.27 -17.57
N HIS A 310 -26.50 18.80 -17.14
CA HIS A 310 -27.45 19.56 -16.33
C HIS A 310 -27.44 19.01 -14.91
N ASP A 311 -27.21 19.89 -13.93
CA ASP A 311 -27.25 19.57 -12.50
C ASP A 311 -28.51 20.12 -11.80
N GLY A 312 -29.43 20.66 -12.60
CA GLY A 312 -30.70 21.21 -12.13
C GLY A 312 -31.87 20.29 -12.44
N PHE A 313 -32.90 20.37 -11.61
CA PHE A 313 -34.16 19.66 -11.84
C PHE A 313 -34.95 20.23 -13.02
N ILE A 314 -35.95 19.45 -13.46
CA ILE A 314 -36.89 19.87 -14.49
C ILE A 314 -38.14 20.42 -13.82
N TYR A 315 -38.71 21.48 -14.38
CA TYR A 315 -39.99 22.00 -13.95
C TYR A 315 -40.96 22.10 -15.13
N ASP A 316 -42.25 21.99 -14.81
CA ASP A 316 -43.33 22.21 -15.76
C ASP A 316 -43.58 23.71 -15.92
N ASN A 317 -43.21 24.25 -17.08
CA ASN A 317 -43.37 25.66 -17.41
C ASN A 317 -44.84 26.07 -17.56
N HIS A 318 -45.78 25.14 -17.74
CA HIS A 318 -47.21 25.45 -17.84
C HIS A 318 -47.94 25.28 -16.50
N SER A 319 -47.32 24.63 -15.52
CA SER A 319 -47.94 24.44 -14.21
C SER A 319 -47.77 25.68 -13.32
N THR A 320 -48.85 26.16 -12.71
CA THR A 320 -48.85 27.31 -11.78
C THR A 320 -47.99 27.07 -10.54
N ASN A 321 -47.87 25.81 -10.10
CA ASN A 321 -47.11 25.43 -8.91
C ASN A 321 -45.63 25.06 -9.17
N MET A 322 -45.15 25.16 -10.43
CA MET A 322 -43.82 24.72 -10.86
C MET A 322 -43.39 23.40 -10.21
N LYS A 323 -44.19 22.36 -10.45
CA LYS A 323 -43.90 21.01 -9.97
C LYS A 323 -42.51 20.56 -10.49
N ILE A 324 -41.75 19.95 -9.59
CA ILE A 324 -40.37 19.48 -9.82
C ILE A 324 -40.40 18.03 -10.30
N TYR A 325 -39.60 17.74 -11.31
CA TYR A 325 -39.44 16.43 -11.94
C TYR A 325 -37.96 16.06 -12.08
N THR A 326 -37.66 14.77 -12.02
CA THR A 326 -36.42 14.24 -12.62
C THR A 326 -36.55 14.15 -14.15
N PRO A 327 -35.44 14.07 -14.90
CA PRO A 327 -35.45 13.75 -16.33
C PRO A 327 -36.33 12.56 -16.68
N ARG A 328 -36.18 11.44 -15.95
CA ARG A 328 -37.00 10.26 -16.18
C ARG A 328 -38.49 10.50 -15.92
N GLU A 329 -38.85 11.20 -14.85
CA GLU A 329 -40.25 11.52 -14.52
C GLU A 329 -40.90 12.41 -15.61
N ALA A 330 -40.18 13.42 -16.08
CA ALA A 330 -40.66 14.34 -17.12
C ALA A 330 -40.78 13.66 -18.50
N ILE A 331 -39.80 12.84 -18.88
CA ILE A 331 -39.86 12.03 -20.12
C ILE A 331 -41.02 11.05 -20.07
N ALA A 332 -41.23 10.35 -18.95
CA ALA A 332 -42.35 9.44 -18.80
C ALA A 332 -43.71 10.16 -18.93
N GLN A 333 -43.81 11.39 -18.42
CA GLN A 333 -45.00 12.22 -18.57
C GLN A 333 -45.21 12.64 -20.04
N LEU A 334 -44.17 13.08 -20.74
CA LEU A 334 -44.23 13.41 -22.17
C LEU A 334 -44.65 12.20 -23.00
N LEU A 335 -44.03 11.04 -22.80
CA LEU A 335 -44.36 9.82 -23.53
C LEU A 335 -45.78 9.34 -23.24
N LYS A 336 -46.29 9.52 -22.01
CA LYS A 336 -47.67 9.19 -21.66
C LYS A 336 -48.66 10.09 -22.39
N GLU A 337 -48.34 11.37 -22.54
CA GLU A 337 -49.16 12.34 -23.28
C GLU A 337 -49.11 12.09 -24.79
N ASP A 338 -47.93 11.75 -25.34
CA ASP A 338 -47.76 11.36 -26.74
C ASP A 338 -48.45 10.01 -27.07
N ALA A 339 -48.56 9.11 -26.08
CA ALA A 339 -49.23 7.81 -26.22
C ALA A 339 -50.76 7.87 -26.04
N GLN A 340 -51.30 8.94 -25.41
CA GLN A 340 -52.74 9.18 -25.43
C GLN A 340 -53.18 9.57 -26.86
N PRO A 341 -54.36 9.13 -27.33
CA PRO A 341 -54.45 8.54 -28.65
C PRO A 341 -54.17 9.50 -29.81
N ILE A 342 -53.14 9.13 -30.57
CA ILE A 342 -52.97 9.33 -32.03
C ILE A 342 -54.22 8.93 -32.86
N GLN A 343 -55.24 8.31 -32.23
CA GLN A 343 -56.55 8.05 -32.84
C GLN A 343 -57.39 9.32 -33.14
N GLN A 344 -57.07 10.49 -32.55
CA GLN A 344 -57.72 11.77 -32.92
C GLN A 344 -56.80 12.71 -33.74
N HIS A 345 -55.48 12.57 -33.65
CA HIS A 345 -54.53 13.53 -34.25
C HIS A 345 -53.98 13.17 -35.63
N THR A 346 -54.19 11.96 -36.15
CA THR A 346 -53.75 11.61 -37.52
C THR A 346 -54.58 12.27 -38.63
N ARG A 347 -55.65 13.01 -38.30
CA ARG A 347 -56.42 13.83 -39.26
C ARG A 347 -56.33 15.35 -39.03
N TYR A 348 -55.70 15.84 -37.95
CA TYR A 348 -55.80 17.24 -37.50
C TYR A 348 -54.45 17.87 -37.15
N VAL A 349 -53.58 18.03 -38.15
CA VAL A 349 -52.63 19.15 -38.16
C VAL A 349 -52.92 19.92 -39.45
N GLN A 350 -54.07 20.59 -39.50
CA GLN A 350 -54.48 21.37 -40.69
C GLN A 350 -54.45 22.87 -40.43
N THR A 351 -54.55 23.31 -39.17
CA THR A 351 -54.58 24.73 -38.83
C THR A 351 -53.24 25.22 -38.25
N PRO A 352 -52.87 26.50 -38.48
CA PRO A 352 -51.73 27.13 -37.81
C PRO A 352 -51.80 27.05 -36.27
N GLU A 353 -53.01 27.09 -35.71
CA GLU A 353 -53.28 27.03 -34.26
C GLU A 353 -52.89 25.68 -33.65
N ASP A 354 -53.16 24.57 -34.35
CA ASP A 354 -52.76 23.23 -33.90
C ASP A 354 -51.23 23.07 -33.87
N LYS A 355 -50.55 23.64 -34.88
CA LYS A 355 -49.08 23.63 -34.95
C LYS A 355 -48.48 24.44 -33.79
N GLU A 356 -49.03 25.62 -33.52
CA GLU A 356 -48.59 26.48 -32.42
C GLU A 356 -48.82 25.82 -31.05
N ARG A 357 -49.98 25.15 -30.87
CA ARG A 357 -50.27 24.38 -29.66
C ARG A 357 -49.27 23.23 -29.46
N LEU A 358 -48.93 22.50 -30.51
CA LEU A 358 -47.94 21.42 -30.46
C LEU A 358 -46.53 21.96 -30.14
N GLU A 359 -46.14 23.09 -30.72
CA GLU A 359 -44.87 23.76 -30.39
C GLU A 359 -44.83 24.25 -28.93
N ARG A 360 -45.93 24.80 -28.41
CA ARG A 360 -46.05 25.14 -26.98
C ARG A 360 -45.93 23.91 -26.08
N MET A 361 -46.58 22.80 -26.42
CA MET A 361 -46.48 21.55 -25.66
C MET A 361 -45.04 21.00 -25.62
N LYS A 362 -44.30 21.10 -26.73
CA LYS A 362 -42.88 20.71 -26.78
C LYS A 362 -42.02 21.55 -25.83
N GLN A 363 -42.39 22.79 -25.53
CA GLN A 363 -41.65 23.69 -24.63
C GLN A 363 -42.07 23.60 -23.15
N ARG A 364 -42.91 22.62 -22.79
CA ARG A 364 -43.49 22.50 -21.45
C ARG A 364 -42.45 22.22 -20.37
N PHE A 365 -41.60 21.22 -20.55
CA PHE A 365 -40.62 20.83 -19.53
C PHE A 365 -39.29 21.53 -19.77
N LYS A 366 -38.78 22.24 -18.75
CA LYS A 366 -37.53 23.00 -18.84
C LYS A 366 -36.59 22.69 -17.69
N PHE A 367 -35.30 22.70 -17.97
CA PHE A 367 -34.27 22.59 -16.93
C PHE A 367 -34.14 23.90 -16.16
N ILE A 368 -34.15 23.85 -14.82
CA ILE A 368 -34.00 25.05 -13.99
C ILE A 368 -32.64 25.73 -14.15
N CYS A 369 -31.58 24.96 -14.46
CA CYS A 369 -30.23 25.48 -14.57
C CYS A 369 -30.05 26.49 -15.72
N CYS A 370 -30.61 26.21 -16.90
CA CYS A 370 -30.40 27.02 -18.12
C CYS A 370 -31.69 27.41 -18.86
N ASN A 371 -32.85 26.97 -18.37
CA ASN A 371 -34.15 27.17 -19.03
C ASN A 371 -34.28 26.51 -20.43
N GLN A 372 -33.39 25.57 -20.76
CA GLN A 372 -33.51 24.78 -21.99
C GLN A 372 -34.65 23.78 -21.87
N THR A 373 -35.34 23.57 -23.00
CA THR A 373 -36.43 22.62 -23.13
C THR A 373 -35.93 21.19 -23.13
N LEU A 374 -36.60 20.32 -22.38
CA LEU A 374 -36.37 18.89 -22.38
C LEU A 374 -36.82 18.28 -23.72
N VAL A 375 -35.93 17.55 -24.39
CA VAL A 375 -36.24 16.78 -25.61
C VAL A 375 -36.14 15.28 -25.34
N THR A 376 -37.07 14.50 -25.88
CA THR A 376 -37.17 13.04 -25.65
C THR A 376 -36.23 12.21 -26.52
N GLY A 377 -35.61 12.81 -27.54
CA GLY A 377 -34.66 12.15 -28.44
C GLY A 377 -33.45 13.02 -28.75
N GLY A 378 -32.25 12.44 -28.62
CA GLY A 378 -30.96 13.08 -28.88
C GLY A 378 -30.12 13.35 -27.62
N MET A 379 -28.83 13.57 -27.81
CA MET A 379 -27.94 14.03 -26.73
C MET A 379 -28.27 15.48 -26.41
N MET A 380 -28.82 15.73 -25.21
CA MET A 380 -29.04 17.09 -24.73
C MET A 380 -27.70 17.68 -24.28
N GLY A 381 -27.25 18.72 -24.98
CA GLY A 381 -26.09 19.48 -24.56
C GLY A 381 -26.36 20.13 -23.21
N GLY A 382 -25.64 19.71 -22.18
CA GLY A 382 -25.70 20.33 -20.86
C GLY A 382 -25.30 21.81 -20.85
N CYS A 383 -25.65 22.52 -19.79
CA CYS A 383 -25.26 23.92 -19.62
C CYS A 383 -24.08 24.12 -18.66
N LYS A 384 -23.75 23.11 -17.84
CA LYS A 384 -22.59 23.14 -16.96
C LYS A 384 -21.46 22.29 -17.54
N ARG A 385 -20.23 22.74 -17.31
CA ARG A 385 -19.02 22.01 -17.65
C ARG A 385 -18.32 21.56 -16.38
N GLY A 386 -17.93 20.30 -16.33
CA GLY A 386 -17.30 19.69 -15.17
C GLY A 386 -16.45 18.48 -15.55
N THR A 387 -16.03 17.71 -14.56
CA THR A 387 -15.57 16.33 -14.76
C THR A 387 -16.77 15.41 -14.92
N HIS A 388 -16.59 14.27 -15.59
CA HIS A 388 -17.57 13.18 -15.57
C HIS A 388 -17.74 12.66 -14.14
N SER A 389 -18.94 12.17 -13.81
CA SER A 389 -19.24 11.55 -12.51
C SER A 389 -18.34 10.37 -12.22
N GLU A 390 -18.01 10.16 -10.94
CA GLU A 390 -17.28 8.97 -10.50
C GLU A 390 -18.04 7.67 -10.83
N PRO A 391 -17.34 6.55 -11.11
CA PRO A 391 -17.96 5.31 -11.59
C PRO A 391 -18.98 4.67 -10.64
N HIS A 392 -18.90 4.99 -9.35
CA HIS A 392 -19.76 4.40 -8.33
C HIS A 392 -21.06 5.18 -8.12
N VAL A 393 -21.18 6.39 -8.69
CA VAL A 393 -22.42 7.18 -8.59
C VAL A 393 -23.45 6.58 -9.52
N THR A 394 -24.59 6.17 -8.96
CA THR A 394 -25.68 5.63 -9.76
C THR A 394 -26.49 6.74 -10.41
N PHE A 395 -27.17 6.42 -11.51
CA PHE A 395 -28.05 7.37 -12.20
C PHE A 395 -29.17 7.90 -11.30
N VAL A 396 -29.70 7.07 -10.39
CA VAL A 396 -30.76 7.44 -9.44
C VAL A 396 -30.24 8.44 -8.40
N GLU A 397 -29.05 8.21 -7.85
CA GLU A 397 -28.41 9.14 -6.91
C GLU A 397 -28.17 10.51 -7.56
N TRP A 398 -27.70 10.52 -8.80
CA TRP A 398 -27.52 11.75 -9.57
C TRP A 398 -28.84 12.49 -9.80
N GLU A 399 -29.90 11.81 -10.27
CA GLU A 399 -31.21 12.46 -10.46
C GLU A 399 -31.77 13.05 -9.16
N MET A 400 -31.59 12.34 -8.03
CA MET A 400 -32.01 12.82 -6.72
C MET A 400 -31.18 14.01 -6.24
N ALA A 401 -29.87 14.04 -6.54
CA ALA A 401 -29.01 15.19 -6.28
C ALA A 401 -29.49 16.41 -7.08
N CYS A 402 -29.79 16.25 -8.38
CA CYS A 402 -30.34 17.32 -9.22
C CYS A 402 -31.71 17.82 -8.70
N LYS A 403 -32.59 16.89 -8.30
CA LYS A 403 -33.93 17.20 -7.75
C LYS A 403 -33.88 18.04 -6.49
N ASN A 404 -32.89 17.77 -5.63
CA ASN A 404 -32.73 18.42 -4.32
C ASN A 404 -31.63 19.49 -4.31
N ASN A 405 -31.15 19.91 -5.48
CA ASN A 405 -30.08 20.89 -5.59
C ASN A 405 -30.54 22.26 -5.04
N LYS A 406 -29.94 22.66 -3.91
CA LYS A 406 -30.33 23.84 -3.15
C LYS A 406 -30.01 25.14 -3.88
N ASP A 407 -29.01 25.14 -4.76
CA ASP A 407 -28.58 26.31 -5.52
C ASP A 407 -29.69 26.84 -6.43
N TYR A 408 -30.63 25.97 -6.82
CA TYR A 408 -31.76 26.34 -7.68
C TYR A 408 -33.04 26.70 -6.92
N ARG A 409 -33.01 26.71 -5.58
CA ARG A 409 -34.19 27.04 -4.76
C ARG A 409 -34.62 28.49 -4.94
N GLU A 410 -33.68 29.43 -4.89
CA GLU A 410 -33.96 30.87 -5.05
C GLU A 410 -34.46 31.18 -6.47
N LYS A 411 -33.80 30.60 -7.48
CA LYS A 411 -34.22 30.72 -8.88
C LYS A 411 -35.65 30.23 -9.10
N ARG A 412 -36.04 29.12 -8.45
CA ARG A 412 -37.42 28.62 -8.49
C ARG A 412 -38.41 29.58 -7.84
N LEU A 413 -38.08 30.13 -6.67
CA LEU A 413 -38.94 31.09 -5.97
C LEU A 413 -39.15 32.37 -6.80
N SER A 414 -38.09 32.88 -7.43
CA SER A 414 -38.17 34.04 -8.32
C SER A 414 -39.08 33.77 -9.54
N LEU A 415 -39.00 32.57 -10.14
CA LEU A 415 -39.89 32.19 -11.25
C LEU A 415 -41.35 32.00 -10.82
N LEU A 416 -41.62 31.66 -9.56
CA LEU A 416 -42.98 31.60 -9.02
C LEU A 416 -43.54 33.01 -8.78
N GLN A 417 -42.75 33.91 -8.19
CA GLN A 417 -43.13 35.30 -7.95
C GLN A 417 -43.43 36.04 -9.25
N SER A 418 -42.57 35.89 -10.27
CA SER A 418 -42.80 36.55 -11.54
C SER A 418 -44.10 36.10 -12.22
N ARG A 419 -44.62 34.90 -11.94
CA ARG A 419 -45.90 34.45 -12.49
C ARG A 419 -47.09 35.05 -11.75
N THR A 420 -46.99 35.19 -10.44
CA THR A 420 -48.07 35.81 -9.63
C THR A 420 -48.22 37.30 -9.88
N ASP A 421 -47.19 37.96 -10.42
CA ASP A 421 -47.23 39.40 -10.73
C ASP A 421 -47.88 39.70 -12.10
N PHE A 422 -48.14 38.67 -12.94
CA PHE A 422 -48.78 38.80 -14.26
C PHE A 422 -50.21 38.25 -14.33
N ASP A 423 -50.65 37.51 -13.31
CA ASP A 423 -52.05 37.06 -13.12
C ASP A 423 -52.81 38.07 -12.24
#